data_AF-A0A412WW99-F1
#
_entry.id   AF-A0A412WW99-F1
#
_cell.length_a   1.000
_cell.length_b   1.000
_cell.length_c   1.000
_cell.angle_alpha   90.00
_cell.angle_beta   90.00
_cell.angle_gamma   90.00
#
_symmetry.space_group_name_H-M   'P 1'
#
loop_
_entity.id
_entity.type
_entity.pdbx_description
1 polymer ?
#
loop_
_entity_poly.entity_id
_entity_poly.type
_entity_poly.pdbx_seq_one_letter_code
_entity_poly.pdbx_strand_id
1 'polypeptide(L)'
;MKWDGFDYWAISFTESEIYASDDQSMKQKRCGIIYQIIANMVENGTIVEPANLKDGVDLETALSTKKNNVNYRFYRGIPNSILTSFGAGTRTGVAELTSDYAGANSMISTYSGENNHEYFLNYIRNIMWFTETEFNEKYLDYPLIIEKYNLVVNYMLTNCGLDLRQIAGK
;
A
#
# COMPACT_ATOMS: atom_id res chain seq x y z
N MET A 1 -27.00 -23.85 -2.99
CA MET A 1 -26.55 -22.45 -2.87
C MET A 1 -25.03 -22.46 -2.97
N LYS A 2 -24.46 -21.94 -4.05
CA LYS A 2 -23.01 -21.81 -4.21
C LYS A 2 -22.65 -20.43 -3.67
N TRP A 3 -21.92 -20.41 -2.57
CA TRP A 3 -21.32 -19.20 -2.01
C TRP A 3 -20.05 -18.96 -2.82
N ASP A 4 -20.14 -18.17 -3.90
CA ASP A 4 -18.95 -17.58 -4.48
C ASP A 4 -18.50 -16.44 -3.55
N GLY A 5 -17.20 -16.14 -3.52
CA GLY A 5 -16.60 -15.24 -2.52
C GLY A 5 -17.19 -13.83 -2.48
N PHE A 6 -18.10 -13.46 -3.38
CA PHE A 6 -18.88 -12.22 -3.39
C PHE A 6 -19.75 -12.06 -2.13
N ASP A 7 -20.36 -13.14 -1.63
CA ASP A 7 -21.24 -13.09 -0.45
C ASP A 7 -20.52 -12.68 0.84
N TYR A 8 -19.21 -12.95 0.95
CA TYR A 8 -18.42 -12.56 2.12
C TYR A 8 -18.18 -11.05 2.19
N TRP A 9 -18.11 -10.37 1.04
CA TRP A 9 -17.95 -8.91 0.97
C TRP A 9 -19.25 -8.18 1.29
N ALA A 10 -20.39 -8.74 0.89
CA ALA A 10 -21.71 -8.13 1.10
C ALA A 10 -22.11 -8.03 2.57
N ILE A 11 -21.67 -8.95 3.43
CA ILE A 11 -22.03 -8.98 4.87
C ILE A 11 -21.52 -7.74 5.64
N SER A 12 -20.48 -7.07 5.13
CA SER A 12 -19.90 -5.88 5.76
C SER A 12 -20.57 -4.57 5.36
N PHE A 13 -21.59 -4.61 4.49
CA PHE A 13 -22.30 -3.43 4.01
C PHE A 13 -23.80 -3.54 4.27
N THR A 14 -24.44 -2.42 4.56
CA THR A 14 -25.90 -2.34 4.48
C THR A 14 -26.36 -2.36 3.03
N GLU A 15 -27.59 -2.80 2.79
CA GLU A 15 -28.19 -2.87 1.46
C GLU A 15 -28.15 -1.49 0.74
N SER A 16 -28.43 -0.40 1.49
CA SER A 16 -28.31 0.97 0.98
C SER A 16 -26.87 1.36 0.61
N GLU A 17 -25.87 0.83 1.30
CA GLU A 17 -24.46 1.09 0.96
C GLU A 17 -24.02 0.32 -0.28
N ILE A 18 -24.58 -0.85 -0.53
CA ILE A 18 -24.28 -1.62 -1.75
C ILE A 18 -24.90 -0.93 -2.97
N TYR A 19 -26.12 -0.39 -2.84
CA TYR A 19 -26.86 0.18 -3.97
C TYR A 19 -26.65 1.68 -4.21
N ALA A 20 -26.04 2.42 -3.28
CA ALA A 20 -25.82 3.88 -3.40
C ALA A 20 -24.34 4.29 -3.58
N SER A 21 -23.40 3.35 -3.55
CA SER A 21 -21.97 3.68 -3.60
C SER A 21 -21.43 3.67 -5.04
N ASP A 22 -20.70 4.71 -5.43
CA ASP A 22 -19.89 4.72 -6.64
C ASP A 22 -18.65 3.81 -6.50
N ASP A 23 -18.07 3.39 -7.63
CA ASP A 23 -16.94 2.45 -7.68
C ASP A 23 -15.73 2.92 -6.84
N GLN A 24 -15.48 4.22 -6.80
CA GLN A 24 -14.40 4.80 -6.01
C GLN A 24 -14.70 4.66 -4.52
N SER A 25 -15.89 5.06 -4.07
CA SER A 25 -16.33 4.86 -2.68
C SER A 25 -16.23 3.39 -2.25
N MET A 26 -16.62 2.45 -3.13
CA MET A 26 -16.51 1.02 -2.83
C MET A 26 -15.06 0.55 -2.74
N LYS A 27 -14.18 1.01 -3.63
CA LYS A 27 -12.74 0.73 -3.58
C LYS A 27 -12.13 1.24 -2.27
N GLN A 28 -12.47 2.46 -1.86
CA GLN A 28 -12.01 3.05 -0.60
C GLN A 28 -12.42 2.22 0.62
N LYS A 29 -13.70 1.82 0.69
CA LYS A 29 -14.19 0.98 1.79
C LYS A 29 -13.50 -0.39 1.82
N ARG A 30 -13.39 -1.05 0.66
CA ARG A 30 -12.71 -2.36 0.54
C ARG A 30 -11.26 -2.26 0.99
N CYS A 31 -10.52 -1.28 0.49
CA CYS A 31 -9.12 -1.08 0.87
C CYS A 31 -8.99 -0.75 2.36
N GLY A 32 -9.83 0.14 2.88
CA GLY A 32 -9.81 0.54 4.29
C GLY A 32 -10.01 -0.65 5.23
N ILE A 33 -11.05 -1.47 5.03
CA ILE A 33 -11.35 -2.61 5.91
C ILE A 33 -10.20 -3.62 5.91
N ILE A 34 -9.76 -4.06 4.72
CA ILE A 34 -8.73 -5.10 4.62
C ILE A 34 -7.39 -4.61 5.15
N TYR A 35 -7.04 -3.35 4.87
CA TYR A 35 -5.78 -2.78 5.32
C TYR A 35 -5.72 -2.72 6.85
N GLN A 36 -6.81 -2.34 7.52
CA GLN A 36 -6.86 -2.33 8.98
C GLN A 36 -6.63 -3.74 9.56
N ILE A 37 -7.18 -4.78 8.95
CA ILE A 37 -6.93 -6.17 9.36
C ILE A 37 -5.43 -6.50 9.20
N ILE A 38 -4.85 -6.23 8.03
CA ILE A 38 -3.44 -6.51 7.74
C ILE A 38 -2.52 -5.72 8.66
N ALA A 39 -2.77 -4.42 8.85
CA ALA A 39 -1.96 -3.55 9.70
C ALA A 39 -1.94 -4.08 11.15
N ASN A 40 -3.09 -4.45 11.70
CA ASN A 40 -3.16 -5.07 13.03
C ASN A 40 -2.39 -6.41 13.10
N MET A 41 -2.45 -7.22 12.05
CA MET A 41 -1.68 -8.47 11.97
C MET A 41 -0.17 -8.24 11.85
N VAL A 42 0.25 -7.13 11.23
CA VAL A 42 1.66 -6.73 11.18
C VAL A 42 2.12 -6.24 12.56
N GLU A 43 1.34 -5.34 13.18
CA GLU A 43 1.64 -4.78 14.51
C GLU A 43 1.74 -5.85 15.60
N ASN A 44 0.90 -6.89 15.54
CA ASN A 44 0.94 -7.99 16.51
C ASN A 44 1.93 -9.13 16.15
N GLY A 45 2.66 -8.99 15.04
CA GLY A 45 3.67 -9.96 14.60
C GLY A 45 3.14 -11.22 13.91
N THR A 46 1.83 -11.30 13.63
CA THR A 46 1.26 -12.43 12.85
C THR A 46 1.73 -12.40 11.39
N ILE A 47 1.82 -11.21 10.79
CA ILE A 47 2.45 -10.99 9.49
C ILE A 47 3.78 -10.29 9.75
N VAL A 48 4.87 -10.99 9.52
CA VAL A 48 6.21 -10.41 9.63
C VAL A 48 6.62 -9.83 8.28
N GLU A 49 7.32 -8.70 8.30
CA GLU A 49 7.92 -8.10 7.11
C GLU A 49 8.92 -9.07 6.44
N PRO A 50 8.99 -9.13 5.10
CA PRO A 50 10.01 -9.90 4.41
C PRO A 50 11.43 -9.41 4.79
N ALA A 51 12.29 -10.33 5.21
CA ALA A 51 13.64 -9.98 5.68
C ALA A 51 14.48 -9.21 4.64
N ASN A 52 14.28 -9.51 3.35
CA ASN A 52 14.98 -8.91 2.21
C ASN A 52 14.26 -7.69 1.61
N LEU A 53 13.18 -7.19 2.22
CA LEU A 53 12.42 -6.05 1.67
C LEU A 53 13.31 -4.81 1.49
N LYS A 54 14.38 -4.70 2.27
CA LYS A 54 15.23 -3.50 2.35
C LYS A 54 16.56 -3.66 1.64
N ASP A 55 16.81 -4.82 1.03
CA ASP A 55 18.05 -5.05 0.30
C ASP A 55 18.19 -4.00 -0.81
N GLY A 56 19.30 -3.26 -0.81
CA GLY A 56 19.53 -2.18 -1.78
C GLY A 56 18.73 -0.89 -1.55
N VAL A 57 17.97 -0.79 -0.46
CA VAL A 57 17.25 0.43 -0.04
C VAL A 57 18.09 1.13 1.02
N ASP A 58 18.65 2.30 0.70
CA ASP A 58 19.23 3.16 1.74
C ASP A 58 18.08 3.89 2.46
N LEU A 59 17.96 3.68 3.77
CA LEU A 59 16.99 4.30 4.68
C LEU A 59 17.67 5.15 5.76
N GLU A 60 18.92 5.55 5.54
CA GLU A 60 19.71 6.32 6.50
C GLU A 60 20.01 7.71 5.97
N THR A 61 20.34 7.82 4.69
CA THR A 61 20.66 9.11 4.06
C THR A 61 19.40 9.96 3.92
N ALA A 62 19.49 11.23 4.31
CA ALA A 62 18.43 12.20 4.11
C ALA A 62 18.05 12.30 2.62
N LEU A 63 16.74 12.30 2.36
CA LEU A 63 16.22 12.41 0.99
C LEU A 63 16.60 13.76 0.37
N SER A 64 16.52 13.81 -0.96
CA SER A 64 16.46 15.06 -1.74
C SER A 64 15.07 15.31 -2.32
N THR A 65 14.60 16.55 -2.32
CA THR A 65 13.37 16.97 -3.01
C THR A 65 13.56 17.14 -4.51
N LYS A 66 14.81 17.11 -5.00
CA LYS A 66 15.15 17.30 -6.42
C LYS A 66 15.02 15.97 -7.17
N LYS A 67 14.10 15.89 -8.14
CA LYS A 67 13.80 14.67 -8.91
C LYS A 67 14.98 14.07 -9.69
N ASN A 68 16.01 14.86 -9.98
CA ASN A 68 17.21 14.42 -10.69
C ASN A 68 18.35 14.00 -9.74
N ASN A 69 18.15 14.05 -8.43
CA ASN A 69 19.14 13.64 -7.44
C ASN A 69 18.98 12.16 -7.11
N VAL A 70 20.09 11.44 -6.94
CA VAL A 70 20.07 10.00 -6.58
C VAL A 70 19.38 9.71 -5.24
N ASN A 71 19.37 10.68 -4.31
CA ASN A 71 18.65 10.59 -3.05
C ASN A 71 17.19 11.04 -3.17
N TYR A 72 16.67 11.27 -4.38
CA TYR A 72 15.24 11.40 -4.58
C TYR A 72 14.55 10.09 -4.22
N ARG A 73 13.47 10.18 -3.45
CA ARG A 73 12.81 9.02 -2.81
C ARG A 73 12.49 7.86 -3.78
N PHE A 74 12.20 8.16 -5.04
CA PHE A 74 11.86 7.11 -6.00
C PHE A 74 13.05 6.25 -6.43
N TYR A 75 14.24 6.85 -6.62
CA TYR A 75 15.47 6.07 -6.85
C TYR A 75 15.88 5.23 -5.63
N ARG A 76 15.30 5.56 -4.48
CA ARG A 76 15.53 4.91 -3.19
C ARG A 76 14.48 3.86 -2.88
N GLY A 77 13.59 3.52 -3.82
CA GLY A 77 12.59 2.48 -3.61
C GLY A 77 11.45 2.92 -2.67
N ILE A 78 11.15 4.21 -2.55
CA ILE A 78 10.07 4.72 -1.69
C ILE A 78 8.98 5.31 -2.59
N PRO A 79 7.87 4.59 -2.85
CA PRO A 79 6.77 5.09 -3.68
C PRO A 79 5.98 6.20 -2.96
N ASN A 80 5.00 6.77 -3.64
CA ASN A 80 4.06 7.69 -3.01
C ASN A 80 3.36 7.03 -1.82
N SER A 81 3.11 7.82 -0.78
CA SER A 81 2.29 7.40 0.35
C SER A 81 0.84 7.26 -0.10
N ILE A 82 0.19 6.17 0.27
CA ILE A 82 -1.26 6.05 0.21
C ILE A 82 -1.81 6.23 1.63
N LEU A 83 -2.82 7.09 1.80
CA LEU A 83 -3.47 7.29 3.09
C LEU A 83 -4.05 5.98 3.63
N THR A 84 -3.97 5.77 4.95
CA THR A 84 -4.59 4.60 5.61
C THR A 84 -6.12 4.60 5.48
N SER A 85 -6.72 5.77 5.28
CA SER A 85 -8.14 5.93 4.97
C SER A 85 -8.46 5.75 3.48
N PHE A 86 -7.45 5.60 2.62
CA PHE A 86 -7.60 5.55 1.16
C PHE A 86 -8.43 6.72 0.59
N GLY A 87 -8.32 7.90 1.20
CA GLY A 87 -9.07 9.09 0.78
C GLY A 87 -10.50 9.17 1.33
N ALA A 88 -10.99 8.15 2.05
CA ALA A 88 -12.27 8.22 2.76
C ALA A 88 -12.24 9.34 3.81
N GLY A 89 -13.31 10.13 3.86
CA GLY A 89 -13.43 11.29 4.77
C GLY A 89 -12.61 12.52 4.37
N THR A 90 -11.81 12.44 3.29
CA THR A 90 -11.13 13.63 2.74
C THR A 90 -12.10 14.43 1.87
N ARG A 91 -11.92 15.75 1.81
CA ARG A 91 -12.77 16.63 0.98
C ARG A 91 -12.72 16.31 -0.52
N THR A 92 -11.60 15.75 -0.98
CA THR A 92 -11.32 15.52 -2.41
C THR A 92 -11.40 14.05 -2.81
N GLY A 93 -11.53 13.12 -1.85
CA GLY A 93 -11.46 11.68 -2.09
C GLY A 93 -10.07 11.17 -2.49
N VAL A 94 -9.04 12.03 -2.45
CA VAL A 94 -7.68 11.68 -2.90
C VAL A 94 -6.99 10.82 -1.86
N ALA A 95 -6.57 9.61 -2.27
CA ALA A 95 -5.86 8.65 -1.43
C ALA A 95 -4.34 8.82 -1.48
N GLU A 96 -3.80 9.22 -2.63
CA GLU A 96 -2.37 9.27 -2.91
C GLU A 96 -1.79 10.64 -2.54
N LEU A 97 -0.68 10.65 -1.81
CA LEU A 97 0.04 11.85 -1.46
C LEU A 97 1.28 12.05 -2.36
N THR A 98 1.06 12.64 -3.53
CA THR A 98 2.11 12.81 -4.56
C THR A 98 3.25 13.73 -4.14
N SER A 99 2.97 14.71 -3.31
CA SER A 99 3.95 15.69 -2.79
C SER A 99 4.42 15.39 -1.37
N ASP A 100 4.07 14.22 -0.82
CA ASP A 100 4.38 13.88 0.57
C ASP A 100 5.83 13.47 0.75
N TYR A 101 6.65 14.48 0.99
CA TYR A 101 8.05 14.31 1.34
C TYR A 101 8.23 14.05 2.84
N ALA A 102 7.32 14.55 3.67
CA ALA A 102 7.37 14.38 5.11
C ALA A 102 7.11 12.91 5.51
N GLY A 103 6.11 12.26 4.91
CA GLY A 103 5.85 10.83 5.12
C GLY A 103 6.96 9.94 4.57
N ALA A 104 7.52 10.27 3.40
CA ALA A 104 8.71 9.59 2.88
C ALA A 104 9.91 9.73 3.84
N ASN A 105 10.13 10.92 4.41
CA ASN A 105 11.13 11.13 5.45
C ASN A 105 10.79 10.39 6.75
N SER A 106 9.51 10.27 7.12
CA SER A 106 9.09 9.52 8.31
C SER A 106 9.44 8.04 8.18
N MET A 107 9.22 7.45 7.00
CA MET A 107 9.62 6.07 6.69
C MET A 107 11.12 5.81 6.86
N ILE A 108 11.95 6.85 6.76
CA ILE A 108 13.41 6.80 6.94
C ILE A 108 13.77 7.12 8.41
N SER A 109 13.23 8.20 8.97
CA SER A 109 13.64 8.76 10.27
C SER A 109 13.18 7.92 11.46
N THR A 110 12.09 7.17 11.30
CA THR A 110 11.57 6.28 12.36
C THR A 110 11.97 4.82 12.12
N TYR A 111 12.76 4.53 11.08
CA TYR A 111 13.10 3.18 10.67
C TYR A 111 14.03 2.46 11.67
N SER A 112 14.91 3.20 12.34
CA SER A 112 15.75 2.66 13.41
C SER A 112 14.99 2.39 14.72
N GLY A 113 13.70 2.68 14.78
CA GLY A 113 12.84 2.35 15.92
C GLY A 113 12.32 0.93 15.81
N GLU A 114 12.42 0.15 16.90
CA GLU A 114 11.73 -1.13 17.03
C GLU A 114 10.22 -0.92 16.73
N ASN A 115 9.64 -1.74 15.86
CA ASN A 115 8.23 -1.76 15.45
C ASN A 115 7.76 -0.73 14.40
N ASN A 116 8.66 -0.10 13.63
CA ASN A 116 8.21 0.67 12.47
C ASN A 116 8.04 -0.22 11.22
N HIS A 117 6.78 -0.44 10.83
CA HIS A 117 6.41 -1.22 9.65
C HIS A 117 5.91 -0.36 8.48
N GLU A 118 6.02 0.97 8.57
CA GLU A 118 5.37 1.89 7.63
C GLU A 118 5.85 1.72 6.19
N TYR A 119 7.14 1.39 5.98
CA TYR A 119 7.66 1.11 4.64
C TYR A 119 6.94 -0.08 3.99
N PHE A 120 6.83 -1.19 4.72
CA PHE A 120 6.11 -2.39 4.29
C PHE A 120 4.61 -2.12 4.12
N LEU A 121 3.97 -1.48 5.10
CA LEU A 121 2.54 -1.14 5.08
C LEU A 121 2.20 -0.15 3.96
N ASN A 122 3.11 0.73 3.56
CA ASN A 122 2.90 1.61 2.41
C ASN A 122 2.91 0.84 1.08
N TYR A 123 3.79 -0.16 0.92
CA TYR A 123 3.74 -1.05 -0.24
C TYR A 123 2.43 -1.83 -0.30
N ILE A 124 1.97 -2.38 0.84
CA ILE A 124 0.66 -3.05 0.92
C ILE A 124 -0.47 -2.13 0.45
N ARG A 125 -0.51 -0.88 0.94
CA ARG A 125 -1.53 0.08 0.48
C ARG A 125 -1.41 0.42 -1.00
N ASN A 126 -0.20 0.56 -1.53
CA ASN A 126 0.01 0.79 -2.96
C ASN A 126 -0.51 -0.39 -3.81
N ILE A 127 -0.23 -1.63 -3.41
CA ILE A 127 -0.70 -2.84 -4.10
C ILE A 127 -2.23 -2.96 -4.05
N MET A 128 -2.84 -2.61 -2.93
CA MET A 128 -4.29 -2.62 -2.78
C MET A 128 -4.98 -1.47 -3.51
N TRP A 129 -4.26 -0.39 -3.82
CA TRP A 129 -4.85 0.82 -4.40
C TRP A 129 -4.68 0.93 -5.91
N PHE A 130 -3.50 0.59 -6.45
CA PHE A 130 -3.25 0.63 -7.89
C PHE A 130 -3.36 -0.75 -8.49
N THR A 131 -3.93 -0.84 -9.69
CA THR A 131 -3.75 -2.03 -10.52
C THR A 131 -2.26 -2.20 -10.83
N GLU A 132 -1.84 -3.42 -11.16
CA GLU A 132 -0.45 -3.72 -11.52
C GLU A 132 0.01 -2.86 -12.71
N THR A 133 -0.86 -2.66 -13.71
CA THR A 133 -0.60 -1.78 -14.86
C THR A 133 -0.39 -0.33 -14.43
N GLU A 134 -1.31 0.26 -13.67
CA GLU A 134 -1.18 1.65 -13.21
C GLU A 134 0.08 1.87 -12.37
N PHE A 135 0.41 0.90 -11.51
CA PHE A 135 1.62 0.98 -10.68
C PHE A 135 2.89 0.90 -11.53
N ASN A 136 2.96 -0.05 -12.46
CA ASN A 136 4.11 -0.24 -13.33
C ASN A 136 4.32 0.95 -14.26
N GLU A 137 3.25 1.50 -14.86
CA GLU A 137 3.33 2.70 -15.70
C GLU A 137 3.83 3.90 -14.91
N LYS A 138 3.35 4.07 -13.66
CA LYS A 138 3.74 5.18 -12.79
C LYS A 138 5.21 5.12 -12.38
N TYR A 139 5.74 3.92 -12.14
CA TYR A 139 7.08 3.73 -11.58
C TYR A 139 8.07 3.06 -12.54
N LEU A 140 7.79 3.11 -13.85
CA LEU A 140 8.59 2.47 -14.90
C LEU A 140 10.09 2.83 -14.83
N ASP A 141 10.40 4.10 -14.54
CA ASP A 141 11.77 4.62 -14.46
C ASP A 141 12.48 4.29 -13.13
N TYR A 142 11.80 3.63 -12.19
CA TYR A 142 12.27 3.38 -10.83
C TYR A 142 12.27 1.88 -10.50
N PRO A 143 13.24 1.11 -11.04
CA PRO A 143 13.24 -0.36 -10.96
C PRO A 143 13.23 -0.90 -9.53
N LEU A 144 13.86 -0.21 -8.58
CA LEU A 144 13.84 -0.61 -7.18
C LEU A 144 12.42 -0.57 -6.58
N ILE A 145 11.57 0.37 -7.01
CA ILE A 145 10.17 0.40 -6.58
C ILE A 145 9.42 -0.83 -7.10
N ILE A 146 9.61 -1.17 -8.37
CA ILE A 146 8.98 -2.32 -9.02
C ILE A 146 9.45 -3.63 -8.38
N GLU A 147 10.74 -3.73 -8.08
CA GLU A 147 11.31 -4.88 -7.39
C GLU A 147 10.64 -5.10 -6.03
N LYS A 148 10.54 -4.06 -5.19
CA LYS A 148 9.94 -4.17 -3.86
C LYS A 148 8.44 -4.41 -3.92
N TYR A 149 7.74 -3.83 -4.90
CA TYR A 149 6.34 -4.14 -5.17
C TYR A 149 6.15 -5.63 -5.42
N ASN A 150 6.92 -6.21 -6.36
CA ASN A 150 6.81 -7.63 -6.70
C ASN A 150 7.19 -8.54 -5.52
N LEU A 151 8.18 -8.15 -4.74
CA LEU A 151 8.58 -8.86 -3.53
C LEU A 151 7.42 -8.92 -2.53
N VAL A 152 6.78 -7.79 -2.24
CA VAL A 152 5.65 -7.74 -1.29
C VAL A 152 4.42 -8.48 -1.84
N VAL A 153 4.09 -8.34 -3.13
CA VAL A 153 3.00 -9.10 -3.77
C VAL A 153 3.22 -10.60 -3.60
N ASN A 154 4.41 -11.09 -3.96
CA ASN A 154 4.72 -12.51 -3.88
C ASN A 154 4.70 -12.99 -2.44
N TYR A 155 5.32 -12.25 -1.52
CA TYR A 155 5.34 -12.61 -0.10
C TYR A 155 3.94 -12.73 0.50
N MET A 156 3.07 -11.74 0.26
CA MET A 156 1.70 -11.76 0.78
C MET A 156 0.90 -12.93 0.21
N LEU A 157 1.12 -13.26 -1.07
CA LEU A 157 0.49 -14.41 -1.70
C LEU A 157 0.99 -15.74 -1.13
N THR A 158 2.31 -15.94 -1.05
CA THR A 158 2.89 -17.24 -0.70
C THR A 158 2.89 -17.51 0.80
N ASN A 159 3.11 -16.49 1.63
CA ASN A 159 3.27 -16.64 3.07
C ASN A 159 1.99 -16.33 3.83
N CYS A 160 1.13 -15.46 3.29
CA CYS A 160 -0.13 -15.09 3.94
C CYS A 160 -1.36 -15.64 3.21
N GLY A 161 -1.22 -16.19 1.99
CA GLY A 161 -2.35 -16.68 1.18
C GLY A 161 -3.22 -15.55 0.62
N LEU A 162 -2.72 -14.31 0.56
CA LEU A 162 -3.49 -13.12 0.18
C LEU A 162 -2.95 -12.51 -1.12
N ASP A 163 -3.70 -12.66 -2.22
CA ASP A 163 -3.42 -11.90 -3.45
C ASP A 163 -3.97 -10.47 -3.33
N LEU A 164 -3.14 -9.57 -2.81
CA LEU A 164 -3.52 -8.18 -2.58
C LEU A 164 -3.93 -7.44 -3.87
N ARG A 165 -3.47 -7.88 -5.05
CA ARG A 165 -3.80 -7.25 -6.33
C ARG A 165 -5.28 -7.38 -6.67
N GLN A 166 -5.95 -8.44 -6.21
CA GLN A 166 -7.39 -8.62 -6.39
C GLN A 166 -8.21 -7.53 -5.67
N ILE A 167 -7.60 -6.84 -4.70
CA ILE A 167 -8.25 -5.78 -3.93
C ILE A 167 -8.28 -4.46 -4.71
N ALA A 168 -7.25 -4.17 -5.52
CA ALA A 168 -7.19 -2.96 -6.34
C ALA A 168 -8.36 -2.85 -7.33
N GLY A 169 -8.95 -4.00 -7.67
CA GLY A 169 -9.99 -4.12 -8.69
C GLY A 169 -9.38 -4.36 -10.07
N LYS A 170 -10.25 -4.38 -11.09
CA LYS A 170 -9.85 -4.32 -12.49
C LYS A 170 -9.82 -2.88 -12.97
#